data_AF-A0A357F396-F1
#
_entry.id   AF-A0A357F396-F1
#
_cell.length_a   1.000
_cell.length_b   1.000
_cell.length_c   1.000
_cell.angle_alpha   90.00
_cell.angle_beta   90.00
_cell.angle_gamma   90.00
#
_symmetry.space_group_name_H-M   'P 1'
#
loop_
_entity.id
_entity.type
_entity.pdbx_description
1 polymer ?
#
loop_
_entity_poly.entity_id
_entity_poly.type
_entity_poly.pdbx_seq_one_letter_code
_entity_poly.pdbx_strand_id
1 'polypeptide(L)'
;PGLIGSLLVGVCYAKALAYGLNKPLIGVNHIEGHVYSVAFENPPVKYPALALIVSGGHTNLFYIPCEGKYQIISRTRDDAAGEAFDKVAKMLGLAYPGGPAIEKLAASGDPKKVKFTRPKISDGRPDFSFSGMKTAVAKYLREHEISPNDHSDANRKAVGDIAAGFQAAVVDSLVSTMEKSARELNPKTLIVAGGVACNGSLREASASAAARLEIPVYFPSPALSTDNAAMIAAAGYFHFRNGEKAAPEMTADVSMRLQNYENNDGELKSRR
;
A
#
# COMPACT_ATOMS: atom_id res chain seq x y z
N PRO A 1 13.22 -1.16 3.04
CA PRO A 1 13.02 -2.59 2.74
C PRO A 1 12.98 -2.80 1.22
N GLY A 2 13.11 -4.04 0.75
CA GLY A 2 13.12 -4.37 -0.69
C GLY A 2 14.12 -5.45 -1.04
N LEU A 3 14.31 -5.67 -2.35
CA LEU A 3 15.27 -6.66 -2.86
C LEU A 3 16.71 -6.20 -2.59
N ILE A 4 17.49 -7.02 -1.90
CA ILE A 4 18.85 -6.65 -1.45
C ILE A 4 19.75 -6.21 -2.61
N GLY A 5 19.72 -6.92 -3.74
CA GLY A 5 20.54 -6.58 -4.90
C GLY A 5 20.22 -5.20 -5.46
N SER A 6 18.94 -4.90 -5.67
CA SER A 6 18.49 -3.60 -6.17
C SER A 6 18.79 -2.46 -5.19
N LEU A 7 18.59 -2.69 -3.88
CA LEU A 7 18.91 -1.70 -2.86
C LEU A 7 20.41 -1.39 -2.80
N LEU A 8 21.26 -2.41 -2.87
CA LEU A 8 22.72 -2.23 -2.82
C LEU A 8 23.23 -1.40 -3.99
N VAL A 9 22.67 -1.55 -5.20
CA VAL A 9 23.02 -0.70 -6.35
C VAL A 9 22.82 0.78 -6.00
N GLY A 10 21.64 1.13 -5.47
CA GLY A 10 21.31 2.50 -5.08
C GLY A 10 22.16 3.03 -3.92
N VAL A 11 22.33 2.21 -2.87
CA VAL A 11 23.11 2.60 -1.67
C VAL A 11 24.59 2.82 -2.02
N CYS A 12 25.21 1.91 -2.78
CA CYS A 12 26.61 2.05 -3.18
C CYS A 12 26.83 3.30 -4.06
N TYR A 13 25.95 3.52 -5.03
CA TYR A 13 26.03 4.72 -5.88
C TYR A 13 25.86 6.01 -5.06
N ALA A 14 24.83 6.09 -4.21
CA ALA A 14 24.56 7.27 -3.39
C ALA A 14 25.71 7.58 -2.42
N LYS A 15 26.34 6.56 -1.84
CA LYS A 15 27.55 6.71 -1.01
C LYS A 15 28.72 7.29 -1.79
N ALA A 16 29.03 6.71 -2.96
CA ALA A 16 30.13 7.18 -3.80
C ALA A 16 29.91 8.63 -4.25
N LEU A 17 28.68 8.96 -4.66
CA LEU A 17 28.29 10.31 -5.08
C LEU A 17 28.40 11.31 -3.92
N ALA A 18 27.85 10.99 -2.75
CA ALA A 18 27.90 11.84 -1.56
C ALA A 18 29.35 12.08 -1.10
N TYR A 19 30.18 11.03 -1.12
CA TYR A 19 31.60 11.12 -0.81
C TYR A 19 32.35 12.04 -1.79
N GLY A 20 32.19 11.81 -3.10
CA GLY A 20 32.86 12.61 -4.14
C GLY A 20 32.45 14.08 -4.16
N LEU A 21 31.20 14.39 -3.78
CA LEU A 21 30.68 15.77 -3.72
C LEU A 21 30.86 16.44 -2.35
N ASN A 22 31.42 15.73 -1.36
CA ASN A 22 31.47 16.16 0.04
C ASN A 22 30.10 16.66 0.56
N LYS A 23 29.04 15.88 0.28
CA LYS A 23 27.66 16.14 0.71
C LYS A 23 27.18 15.08 1.69
N PRO A 24 26.26 15.41 2.62
CA PRO A 24 25.69 14.41 3.52
C PRO A 24 24.83 13.42 2.73
N LEU A 25 24.86 12.16 3.18
CA LEU A 25 23.96 11.12 2.70
C LEU A 25 22.82 10.92 3.70
N ILE A 26 21.60 10.76 3.20
CA ILE A 26 20.41 10.44 3.99
C ILE A 26 19.93 9.05 3.59
N GLY A 27 19.80 8.15 4.56
CA GLY A 27 19.14 6.86 4.37
C GLY A 27 17.65 7.03 4.67
N VAL A 28 16.79 6.53 3.78
CA VAL A 28 15.34 6.73 3.88
C VAL A 28 14.63 5.39 3.84
N ASN A 29 13.62 5.21 4.69
CA ASN A 29 12.76 4.04 4.59
C ASN A 29 11.82 4.17 3.37
N HIS A 30 11.82 3.17 2.49
CA HIS A 30 10.96 3.17 1.30
C HIS A 30 9.46 3.40 1.61
N ILE A 31 8.94 2.84 2.70
CA ILE A 31 7.53 3.01 3.12
C ILE A 31 7.27 4.46 3.55
N GLU A 32 8.24 5.09 4.21
CA GLU A 32 8.18 6.51 4.58
C GLU A 32 8.14 7.41 3.35
N GLY A 33 8.88 7.04 2.29
CA GLY A 33 8.76 7.69 0.99
C GLY A 33 7.31 7.77 0.52
N HIS A 34 6.55 6.67 0.56
CA HIS A 34 5.14 6.71 0.20
C HIS A 34 4.31 7.62 1.13
N VAL A 35 4.61 7.72 2.43
CA VAL A 35 3.94 8.68 3.32
C VAL A 35 4.20 10.12 2.88
N TYR A 36 5.43 10.45 2.50
CA TYR A 36 5.80 11.80 2.05
C TYR A 36 5.43 12.12 0.59
N SER A 37 4.99 11.13 -0.19
CA SER A 37 4.61 11.34 -1.60
C SER A 37 3.47 12.36 -1.77
N VAL A 38 2.58 12.52 -0.79
CA VAL A 38 1.49 13.51 -0.83
C VAL A 38 1.99 14.95 -0.68
N ALA A 39 3.19 15.17 -0.14
CA ALA A 39 3.70 16.50 0.21
C ALA A 39 3.94 17.42 -1.00
N PHE A 40 4.03 16.87 -2.21
CA PHE A 40 4.28 17.64 -3.44
C PHE A 40 3.04 18.38 -3.96
N GLU A 41 1.87 17.77 -3.85
CA GLU A 41 0.66 18.19 -4.58
C GLU A 41 -0.50 18.56 -3.65
N ASN A 42 -0.35 18.32 -2.34
CA ASN A 42 -1.40 18.54 -1.36
C ASN A 42 -1.02 19.67 -0.38
N PRO A 43 -2.00 20.30 0.28
CA PRO A 43 -1.72 21.19 1.40
C PRO A 43 -0.90 20.47 2.48
N PRO A 44 -0.16 21.21 3.34
CA PRO A 44 0.57 20.62 4.45
C PRO A 44 -0.31 19.68 5.28
N VAL A 45 0.19 18.47 5.53
CA VAL A 45 -0.51 17.44 6.30
C VAL A 45 -0.74 17.97 7.72
N LYS A 46 -2.01 17.94 8.17
CA LYS A 46 -2.37 18.28 9.55
C LYS A 46 -2.36 17.01 10.38
N TYR A 47 -1.63 17.03 11.50
CA TYR A 47 -1.51 15.91 12.42
C TYR A 47 -2.48 16.02 13.62
N PRO A 48 -2.93 14.89 14.20
CA PRO A 48 -2.60 13.51 13.82
C PRO A 48 -3.14 13.10 12.44
N ALA A 49 -2.46 12.19 11.75
CA ALA A 49 -2.88 11.68 10.43
C ALA A 49 -2.97 10.16 10.43
N LEU A 50 -3.77 9.60 9.52
CA LEU A 50 -3.75 8.17 9.18
C LEU A 50 -3.26 8.00 7.75
N ALA A 51 -2.30 7.09 7.55
CA ALA A 51 -1.74 6.79 6.24
C ALA A 51 -1.94 5.32 5.87
N LEU A 52 -2.78 5.07 4.87
CA LEU A 52 -2.95 3.78 4.23
C LEU A 52 -1.95 3.66 3.07
N ILE A 53 -0.92 2.84 3.27
CA ILE A 53 0.13 2.58 2.29
C ILE A 53 -0.11 1.21 1.65
N VAL A 54 -0.52 1.22 0.38
CA VAL A 54 -0.91 0.03 -0.39
C VAL A 54 -0.16 -0.02 -1.73
N SER A 55 0.88 -0.85 -1.78
CA SER A 55 1.70 -1.09 -2.98
C SER A 55 1.74 -2.58 -3.33
N GLY A 56 2.60 -2.96 -4.28
CA GLY A 56 2.81 -4.35 -4.67
C GLY A 56 3.27 -5.24 -3.51
N GLY A 57 4.13 -4.71 -2.62
CA GLY A 57 4.71 -5.47 -1.50
C GLY A 57 4.32 -4.98 -0.11
N HIS A 58 3.52 -3.92 0.00
CA HIS A 58 3.15 -3.33 1.28
C HIS A 58 1.65 -3.10 1.37
N THR A 59 1.07 -3.41 2.52
CA THR A 59 -0.30 -3.03 2.87
C THR A 59 -0.32 -2.76 4.35
N ASN A 60 -0.21 -1.48 4.71
CA ASN A 60 -0.07 -1.02 6.09
C ASN A 60 -0.98 0.19 6.33
N LEU A 61 -1.51 0.31 7.54
CA LEU A 61 -2.16 1.50 8.05
C LEU A 61 -1.32 2.05 9.19
N PHE A 62 -0.84 3.28 9.05
CA PHE A 62 -0.06 3.98 10.07
C PHE A 62 -0.86 5.11 10.69
N TYR A 63 -0.79 5.22 12.02
CA TYR A 63 -1.11 6.42 12.76
C TYR A 63 0.14 7.29 12.90
N ILE A 64 -0.03 8.58 12.64
CA ILE A 64 1.05 9.56 12.58
C ILE A 64 0.67 10.69 13.54
N PRO A 65 1.02 10.61 14.84
CA PRO A 65 0.66 11.65 15.81
C PRO A 65 1.30 13.01 15.49
N CYS A 66 2.50 13.00 14.90
CA CYS A 66 3.21 14.16 14.40
C CYS A 66 4.22 13.75 13.31
N GLU A 67 4.74 14.73 12.56
CA GLU A 67 5.70 14.52 11.46
C GLU A 67 6.88 13.64 11.91
N GLY A 68 7.17 12.57 11.16
CA GLY A 68 8.26 11.63 11.46
C GLY A 68 8.03 10.65 12.62
N LYS A 69 6.84 10.63 13.24
CA LYS A 69 6.48 9.62 14.26
C LYS A 69 5.39 8.71 13.72
N TYR A 70 5.65 7.41 13.69
CA TYR A 70 4.74 6.44 13.10
C TYR A 70 4.36 5.36 14.11
N GLN A 71 3.11 4.92 14.08
CA GLN A 71 2.62 3.75 14.78
C GLN A 71 1.87 2.87 13.80
N ILE A 72 2.24 1.60 13.71
CA ILE A 72 1.55 0.66 12.85
C ILE A 72 0.26 0.19 13.52
N ILE A 73 -0.88 0.49 12.90
CA ILE A 73 -2.21 0.13 13.40
C ILE A 73 -2.65 -1.20 12.79
N SER A 74 -2.39 -1.35 11.49
CA SER A 74 -2.76 -2.54 10.73
C SER A 74 -1.67 -2.89 9.73
N ARG A 75 -1.47 -4.18 9.49
CA ARG A 75 -0.63 -4.68 8.39
C ARG A 75 -1.21 -5.93 7.76
N THR A 76 -0.80 -6.22 6.53
CA THR A 76 -1.09 -7.55 5.97
C THR A 76 -0.37 -8.64 6.75
N ARG A 77 -1.06 -9.77 6.95
CA ARG A 77 -0.49 -11.00 7.54
C ARG A 77 0.06 -11.97 6.49
N ASP A 78 -0.32 -11.76 5.23
CA ASP A 78 0.01 -12.63 4.13
C ASP A 78 0.40 -11.80 2.89
N ASP A 79 -0.35 -11.92 1.79
CA ASP A 79 -0.12 -11.19 0.55
C ASP A 79 -0.42 -9.70 0.76
N ALA A 80 0.35 -8.82 0.14
CA ALA A 80 -0.06 -7.43 -0.01
C ALA A 80 -1.24 -7.31 -0.99
N ALA A 81 -2.00 -6.22 -0.90
CA ALA A 81 -3.13 -5.97 -1.79
C ALA A 81 -2.68 -6.00 -3.27
N GLY A 82 -1.57 -5.34 -3.61
CA GLY A 82 -1.06 -5.32 -4.98
C GLY A 82 -0.66 -6.72 -5.48
N GLU A 83 0.00 -7.51 -4.64
CA GLU A 83 0.31 -8.91 -4.95
C GLU A 83 -0.95 -9.76 -5.17
N ALA A 84 -2.01 -9.51 -4.39
CA ALA A 84 -3.29 -10.18 -4.59
C ALA A 84 -3.92 -9.80 -5.95
N PHE A 85 -3.88 -8.52 -6.33
CA PHE A 85 -4.31 -8.07 -7.67
C PHE A 85 -3.50 -8.78 -8.77
N ASP A 86 -2.17 -8.84 -8.66
CA ASP A 86 -1.31 -9.50 -9.65
C ASP A 86 -1.60 -10.99 -9.78
N LYS A 87 -1.80 -11.69 -8.66
CA LYS A 87 -2.11 -13.12 -8.63
C LYS A 87 -3.49 -13.41 -9.23
N VAL A 88 -4.51 -12.61 -8.90
CA VAL A 88 -5.87 -12.77 -9.45
C VAL A 88 -5.88 -12.41 -10.93
N ALA A 89 -5.19 -11.36 -11.35
CA ALA A 89 -5.09 -10.99 -12.77
C ALA A 89 -4.51 -12.14 -13.60
N LYS A 90 -3.44 -12.77 -13.11
CA LYS A 90 -2.85 -13.96 -13.75
C LYS A 90 -3.84 -15.13 -13.82
N MET A 91 -4.66 -15.36 -12.79
CA MET A 91 -5.69 -16.41 -12.81
C MET A 91 -6.79 -16.14 -13.83
N LEU A 92 -7.11 -14.86 -14.06
CA LEU A 92 -8.10 -14.42 -15.04
C LEU A 92 -7.52 -14.27 -16.47
N GLY A 93 -6.26 -14.67 -16.69
CA GLY A 93 -5.60 -14.57 -17.99
C GLY A 93 -5.25 -13.14 -18.42
N LEU A 94 -5.14 -12.21 -17.48
CA LEU A 94 -4.82 -10.81 -17.74
C LEU A 94 -3.31 -10.55 -17.74
N ALA A 95 -2.92 -9.45 -18.40
CA ALA A 95 -1.53 -9.00 -18.45
C ALA A 95 -1.05 -8.42 -17.10
N TYR A 96 0.27 -8.43 -16.89
CA TYR A 96 0.94 -7.74 -15.79
C TYR A 96 1.23 -6.28 -16.17
N PRO A 97 1.09 -5.29 -15.26
CA PRO A 97 0.66 -5.39 -13.87
C PRO A 97 -0.85 -5.62 -13.71
N GLY A 98 -1.22 -6.43 -12.71
CA GLY A 98 -2.58 -6.93 -12.55
C GLY A 98 -3.58 -5.92 -12.01
N GLY A 99 -3.14 -4.96 -11.20
CA GLY A 99 -4.00 -3.89 -10.65
C GLY A 99 -4.79 -3.13 -11.72
N PRO A 100 -4.11 -2.43 -12.66
CA PRO A 100 -4.77 -1.71 -13.75
C PRO A 100 -5.60 -2.62 -14.67
N ALA A 101 -5.16 -3.86 -14.89
CA ALA A 101 -5.87 -4.81 -15.73
C ALA A 101 -7.21 -5.26 -15.10
N ILE A 102 -7.20 -5.56 -13.79
CA ILE A 102 -8.42 -5.88 -13.03
C ILE A 102 -9.35 -4.69 -13.00
N GLU A 103 -8.85 -3.47 -12.74
CA GLU A 103 -9.69 -2.28 -12.67
C GLU A 103 -10.44 -2.02 -13.98
N LYS A 104 -9.73 -2.10 -15.11
CA LYS A 104 -10.33 -1.94 -16.43
C LYS A 104 -11.41 -2.98 -16.69
N LEU A 105 -11.18 -4.23 -16.27
CA LEU A 105 -12.14 -5.31 -16.46
C LEU A 105 -13.35 -5.18 -15.52
N ALA A 106 -13.10 -4.83 -14.26
CA ALA A 106 -14.08 -4.61 -13.21
C ALA A 106 -15.09 -3.50 -13.57
N ALA A 107 -14.66 -2.48 -14.33
CA ALA A 107 -15.56 -1.41 -14.80
C ALA A 107 -16.73 -1.91 -15.66
N SER A 108 -16.58 -3.08 -16.30
CA SER A 108 -17.62 -3.73 -17.11
C SER A 108 -18.40 -4.83 -16.37
N GLY A 109 -17.99 -5.17 -15.15
CA GLY A 109 -18.60 -6.22 -14.33
C GLY A 109 -19.56 -5.68 -13.27
N ASP A 110 -20.42 -6.55 -12.75
CA ASP A 110 -21.29 -6.27 -11.61
C ASP A 110 -20.65 -6.77 -10.30
N PRO A 111 -20.21 -5.88 -9.40
CA PRO A 111 -19.56 -6.26 -8.14
C PRO A 111 -20.48 -7.02 -7.17
N LYS A 112 -21.79 -7.10 -7.44
CA LYS A 112 -22.76 -7.82 -6.60
C LYS A 112 -22.98 -9.27 -7.05
N LYS A 113 -22.56 -9.65 -8.26
CA LYS A 113 -22.76 -11.00 -8.82
C LYS A 113 -21.90 -12.04 -8.13
N VAL A 114 -20.63 -11.73 -7.93
CA VAL A 114 -19.67 -12.62 -7.26
C VAL A 114 -19.21 -11.95 -5.97
N LYS A 115 -19.68 -12.47 -4.83
CA LYS A 115 -19.33 -11.91 -3.52
C LYS A 115 -18.15 -12.67 -2.92
N PHE A 116 -17.03 -11.98 -2.78
CA PHE A 116 -15.91 -12.46 -1.98
C PHE A 116 -16.00 -11.86 -0.58
N THR A 117 -15.89 -12.71 0.45
CA THR A 117 -15.94 -12.27 1.83
C THR A 117 -14.57 -11.80 2.31
N ARG A 118 -14.57 -10.75 3.13
CA ARG A 118 -13.36 -10.33 3.85
C ARG A 118 -12.91 -11.45 4.79
N PRO A 119 -11.62 -11.84 4.79
CA PRO A 119 -11.11 -12.79 5.76
C PRO A 119 -11.30 -12.29 7.19
N LYS A 120 -11.86 -13.14 8.06
CA LYS A 120 -11.92 -12.85 9.49
C LYS A 120 -10.60 -13.24 10.13
N ILE A 121 -9.98 -12.29 10.81
CA ILE A 121 -8.76 -12.51 11.56
C ILE A 121 -9.13 -12.89 12.99
N SER A 122 -8.63 -14.03 13.45
CA SER A 122 -9.09 -14.70 14.68
C SER A 122 -8.77 -13.96 15.98
N ASP A 123 -7.72 -13.14 16.00
CA ASP A 123 -7.27 -12.42 17.21
C ASP A 123 -7.86 -11.01 17.36
N GLY A 124 -8.81 -10.64 16.49
CA GLY A 124 -9.54 -9.37 16.58
C GLY A 124 -8.74 -8.13 16.20
N ARG A 125 -7.45 -8.25 15.85
CA ARG A 125 -6.67 -7.10 15.37
C ARG A 125 -7.20 -6.62 14.02
N PRO A 126 -7.19 -5.31 13.75
CA PRO A 126 -7.67 -4.73 12.50
C PRO A 126 -6.69 -4.96 11.33
N ASP A 127 -6.04 -6.11 11.26
CA ASP A 127 -5.06 -6.43 10.22
C ASP A 127 -5.74 -6.77 8.88
N PHE A 128 -4.91 -6.90 7.83
CA PHE A 128 -5.33 -7.30 6.50
C PHE A 128 -4.93 -8.74 6.19
N SER A 129 -5.69 -9.39 5.31
CA SER A 129 -5.37 -10.69 4.72
C SER A 129 -6.04 -10.77 3.36
N PHE A 130 -5.28 -11.18 2.35
CA PHE A 130 -5.73 -11.26 0.96
C PHE A 130 -5.44 -12.62 0.32
N SER A 131 -4.58 -13.46 0.92
CA SER A 131 -4.26 -14.79 0.38
C SER A 131 -5.50 -15.68 0.19
N GLY A 132 -6.47 -15.60 1.10
CA GLY A 132 -7.74 -16.32 1.02
C GLY A 132 -8.61 -15.91 -0.17
N MET A 133 -8.51 -14.64 -0.64
CA MET A 133 -9.29 -14.14 -1.77
C MET A 133 -8.86 -14.80 -3.08
N LYS A 134 -7.55 -15.00 -3.28
CA LYS A 134 -7.02 -15.76 -4.42
C LYS A 134 -7.62 -17.17 -4.46
N THR A 135 -7.65 -17.86 -3.32
CA THR A 135 -8.20 -19.22 -3.23
C THR A 135 -9.70 -19.24 -3.52
N ALA A 136 -10.44 -18.23 -3.04
CA ALA A 136 -11.85 -18.09 -3.34
C ALA A 136 -12.12 -17.84 -4.83
N VAL A 137 -11.32 -17.00 -5.49
CA VAL A 137 -11.39 -16.79 -6.95
C VAL A 137 -11.10 -18.09 -7.70
N ALA A 138 -10.01 -18.78 -7.38
CA ALA A 138 -9.64 -20.04 -8.04
C ALA A 138 -10.69 -21.14 -7.83
N LYS A 139 -11.35 -21.16 -6.67
CA LYS A 139 -12.47 -22.06 -6.38
C LYS A 139 -13.68 -21.69 -7.26
N TYR A 140 -14.06 -20.42 -7.30
CA TYR A 140 -15.20 -19.94 -8.08
C TYR A 140 -15.05 -20.25 -9.58
N LEU A 141 -13.87 -19.99 -10.15
CA LEU A 141 -13.55 -20.32 -11.54
C LEU A 141 -13.75 -21.81 -11.85
N ARG A 142 -13.30 -22.70 -10.96
CA ARG A 142 -13.46 -24.15 -11.13
C ARG A 142 -14.90 -24.62 -10.99
N GLU A 143 -15.64 -24.12 -10.00
CA GLU A 143 -17.02 -24.54 -9.75
C GLU A 143 -18.00 -24.10 -10.84
N HIS A 144 -17.66 -23.06 -11.59
CA HIS A 144 -18.48 -22.51 -12.67
C HIS A 144 -17.90 -22.79 -14.06
N GLU A 145 -16.84 -23.61 -14.15
CA GLU A 145 -16.17 -23.99 -15.40
C GLU A 145 -15.73 -22.79 -16.27
N ILE A 146 -15.38 -21.68 -15.61
CA ILE A 146 -14.94 -20.44 -16.25
C ILE A 146 -13.48 -20.57 -16.65
N SER A 147 -13.20 -20.53 -17.94
CA SER A 147 -11.85 -20.66 -18.49
C SER A 147 -11.35 -19.32 -19.01
N PRO A 148 -10.18 -18.81 -18.56
CA PRO A 148 -9.60 -17.58 -19.11
C PRO A 148 -9.35 -17.61 -20.63
N ASN A 149 -9.21 -18.81 -21.19
CA ASN A 149 -8.97 -19.02 -22.62
C ASN A 149 -10.27 -19.14 -23.44
N ASP A 150 -11.43 -19.20 -22.78
CA ASP A 150 -12.72 -19.12 -23.47
C ASP A 150 -13.08 -17.65 -23.74
N HIS A 151 -13.26 -17.32 -25.02
CA HIS A 151 -13.57 -15.98 -25.48
C HIS A 151 -15.06 -15.75 -25.76
N SER A 152 -15.93 -16.68 -25.36
CA SER A 152 -17.38 -16.50 -25.40
C SER A 152 -17.81 -15.26 -24.60
N ASP A 153 -18.86 -14.57 -25.07
CA ASP A 153 -19.35 -13.37 -24.40
C ASP A 153 -19.86 -13.66 -22.97
N ALA A 154 -20.43 -14.85 -22.76
CA ALA A 154 -20.85 -15.31 -21.43
C ALA A 154 -19.65 -15.45 -20.48
N ASN A 155 -18.55 -16.06 -20.94
CA ASN A 155 -17.35 -16.22 -20.13
C ASN A 155 -16.68 -14.86 -19.86
N ARG A 156 -16.57 -13.97 -20.86
CA ARG A 156 -16.03 -12.61 -20.68
C ARG A 156 -16.80 -11.82 -19.62
N LYS A 157 -18.13 -11.90 -19.64
CA LYS A 157 -18.99 -11.26 -18.63
C LYS A 157 -18.74 -11.85 -17.24
N ALA A 158 -18.65 -13.17 -17.12
CA ALA A 158 -18.39 -13.84 -15.86
C ALA A 158 -17.01 -13.46 -15.27
N VAL A 159 -15.96 -13.39 -16.10
CA VAL A 159 -14.63 -12.92 -15.69
C VAL A 159 -14.70 -11.45 -15.25
N GLY A 160 -15.48 -10.61 -15.95
CA GLY A 160 -15.79 -9.24 -15.54
C GLY A 160 -16.42 -9.14 -14.16
N ASP A 161 -17.47 -9.93 -13.90
CA ASP A 161 -18.18 -9.98 -12.62
C ASP A 161 -17.26 -10.47 -11.49
N ILE A 162 -16.38 -11.44 -11.75
CA ILE A 162 -15.36 -11.89 -10.79
C ILE A 162 -14.37 -10.77 -10.47
N ALA A 163 -13.85 -10.08 -11.48
CA ALA A 163 -12.92 -8.97 -11.29
C ALA A 163 -13.54 -7.84 -10.47
N ALA A 164 -14.80 -7.48 -10.77
CA ALA A 164 -15.56 -6.47 -10.04
C ALA A 164 -15.81 -6.87 -8.57
N GLY A 165 -16.24 -8.12 -8.34
CA GLY A 165 -16.45 -8.65 -6.99
C GLY A 165 -15.16 -8.70 -6.17
N PHE A 166 -14.04 -9.11 -6.78
CA PHE A 166 -12.74 -9.17 -6.13
C PHE A 166 -12.24 -7.77 -5.76
N GLN A 167 -12.28 -6.82 -6.70
CA GLN A 167 -11.89 -5.43 -6.45
C GLN A 167 -12.73 -4.83 -5.32
N ALA A 168 -14.05 -5.05 -5.35
CA ALA A 168 -14.95 -4.56 -4.31
C ALA A 168 -14.57 -5.11 -2.92
N ALA A 169 -14.25 -6.41 -2.81
CA ALA A 169 -13.85 -7.02 -1.54
C ALA A 169 -12.51 -6.49 -1.01
N VAL A 170 -11.52 -6.24 -1.89
CA VAL A 170 -10.24 -5.65 -1.49
C VAL A 170 -10.43 -4.21 -1.03
N VAL A 171 -11.14 -3.39 -1.81
CA VAL A 171 -11.42 -1.99 -1.48
C VAL A 171 -12.18 -1.87 -0.16
N ASP A 172 -13.23 -2.68 0.03
CA ASP A 172 -13.99 -2.71 1.28
C ASP A 172 -13.11 -3.06 2.48
N SER A 173 -12.24 -4.08 2.37
CA SER A 173 -11.31 -4.47 3.44
C SER A 173 -10.37 -3.32 3.84
N LEU A 174 -9.83 -2.60 2.87
CA LEU A 174 -8.93 -1.46 3.08
C LEU A 174 -9.65 -0.27 3.70
N VAL A 175 -10.74 0.17 3.09
CA VAL A 175 -11.46 1.40 3.47
C VAL A 175 -12.22 1.22 4.79
N SER A 176 -12.88 0.08 5.02
CA SER A 176 -13.59 -0.16 6.28
C SER A 176 -12.63 -0.18 7.48
N THR A 177 -11.43 -0.73 7.31
CA THR A 177 -10.39 -0.72 8.34
C THR A 177 -9.90 0.70 8.61
N MET A 178 -9.56 1.44 7.56
CA MET A 178 -9.12 2.83 7.67
C MET A 178 -10.19 3.70 8.34
N GLU A 179 -11.45 3.60 7.92
CA GLU A 179 -12.57 4.35 8.48
C GLU A 179 -12.83 4.00 9.95
N LYS A 180 -12.79 2.70 10.30
CA LYS A 180 -12.92 2.27 11.69
C LYS A 180 -11.81 2.88 12.56
N SER A 181 -10.56 2.75 12.14
CA SER A 181 -9.42 3.33 12.86
C SER A 181 -9.51 4.86 12.94
N ALA A 182 -10.03 5.53 11.91
CA ALA A 182 -10.22 6.98 11.92
C ALA A 182 -11.25 7.42 12.96
N ARG A 183 -12.35 6.68 13.14
CA ARG A 183 -13.36 6.96 14.18
C ARG A 183 -12.80 6.82 15.59
N GLU A 184 -11.85 5.91 15.79
CA GLU A 184 -11.21 5.68 17.09
C GLU A 184 -10.10 6.71 17.39
N LEU A 185 -9.30 7.07 16.38
CA LEU A 185 -8.09 7.89 16.54
C LEU A 185 -8.27 9.38 16.22
N ASN A 186 -9.40 9.76 15.62
CA ASN A 186 -9.74 11.14 15.24
C ASN A 186 -8.61 11.90 14.51
N PRO A 187 -8.08 11.37 13.39
CA PRO A 187 -7.06 12.06 12.60
C PRO A 187 -7.64 13.32 11.96
N LYS A 188 -6.77 14.30 11.67
CA LYS A 188 -7.11 15.51 10.90
C LYS A 188 -6.89 15.37 9.40
N THR A 189 -6.18 14.32 8.97
CA THR A 189 -5.86 14.05 7.57
C THR A 189 -5.81 12.55 7.32
N LEU A 190 -6.39 12.09 6.21
CA LEU A 190 -6.18 10.75 5.66
C LEU A 190 -5.20 10.83 4.49
N ILE A 191 -4.29 9.87 4.40
CA ILE A 191 -3.34 9.70 3.31
C ILE A 191 -3.57 8.32 2.71
N VAL A 192 -3.72 8.24 1.39
CA VAL A 192 -3.82 6.96 0.67
C VAL A 192 -2.80 6.97 -0.46
N ALA A 193 -1.76 6.16 -0.33
CA ALA A 193 -0.60 6.17 -1.22
C ALA A 193 -0.10 4.75 -1.54
N GLY A 194 0.77 4.64 -2.55
CA GLY A 194 1.27 3.38 -3.10
C GLY A 194 0.61 3.03 -4.44
N GLY A 195 1.16 2.04 -5.15
CA GLY A 195 0.68 1.68 -6.50
C GLY A 195 -0.80 1.32 -6.57
N VAL A 196 -1.34 0.64 -5.54
CA VAL A 196 -2.77 0.26 -5.49
C VAL A 196 -3.66 1.48 -5.21
N ALA A 197 -3.13 2.54 -4.60
CA ALA A 197 -3.84 3.81 -4.41
C ALA A 197 -4.16 4.53 -5.73
N CYS A 198 -3.63 4.08 -6.88
CA CYS A 198 -4.04 4.57 -8.19
C CYS A 198 -5.42 4.07 -8.63
N ASN A 199 -5.94 3.02 -7.98
CA ASN A 199 -7.24 2.44 -8.32
C ASN A 199 -8.39 3.43 -8.04
N GLY A 200 -9.19 3.72 -9.07
CA GLY A 200 -10.31 4.65 -9.03
C GLY A 200 -11.34 4.27 -7.98
N SER A 201 -11.75 3.00 -7.92
CA SER A 201 -12.71 2.53 -6.91
C SER A 201 -12.17 2.69 -5.48
N LEU A 202 -10.87 2.48 -5.24
CA LEU A 202 -10.26 2.76 -3.94
C LEU A 202 -10.29 4.25 -3.61
N ARG A 203 -9.92 5.12 -4.56
CA ARG A 203 -9.96 6.59 -4.37
C ARG A 203 -11.37 7.08 -4.06
N GLU A 204 -12.37 6.63 -4.81
CA GLU A 204 -13.77 6.99 -4.62
C GLU A 204 -14.30 6.52 -3.26
N ALA A 205 -14.02 5.28 -2.88
CA ALA A 205 -14.42 4.73 -1.59
C ALA A 205 -13.73 5.45 -0.41
N SER A 206 -12.43 5.73 -0.53
CA SER A 206 -11.67 6.51 0.45
C SER A 206 -12.18 7.95 0.57
N ALA A 207 -12.51 8.62 -0.54
CA ALA A 207 -13.10 9.95 -0.53
C ALA A 207 -14.49 9.96 0.12
N SER A 208 -15.30 8.94 -0.16
CA SER A 208 -16.61 8.77 0.48
C SER A 208 -16.49 8.55 1.99
N ALA A 209 -15.51 7.77 2.44
CA ALA A 209 -15.22 7.58 3.85
C ALA A 209 -14.73 8.87 4.52
N ALA A 210 -13.82 9.59 3.86
CA ALA A 210 -13.31 10.89 4.33
C ALA A 210 -14.43 11.92 4.49
N ALA A 211 -15.38 11.98 3.54
CA ALA A 211 -16.55 12.85 3.62
C ALA A 211 -17.44 12.52 4.82
N ARG A 212 -17.68 11.23 5.12
CA ARG A 212 -18.42 10.80 6.32
C ARG A 212 -17.70 11.12 7.64
N LEU A 213 -16.38 11.27 7.59
CA LEU A 213 -15.54 11.61 8.74
C LEU A 213 -15.27 13.11 8.85
N GLU A 214 -15.71 13.91 7.87
CA GLU A 214 -15.49 15.36 7.79
C GLU A 214 -14.01 15.77 7.84
N ILE A 215 -13.13 14.96 7.24
CA ILE A 215 -11.69 15.21 7.16
C ILE A 215 -11.17 15.10 5.72
N PRO A 216 -10.12 15.84 5.35
CA PRO A 216 -9.52 15.73 4.04
C PRO A 216 -8.83 14.36 3.85
N VAL A 217 -8.90 13.84 2.63
CA VAL A 217 -8.07 12.72 2.17
C VAL A 217 -7.16 13.17 1.04
N TYR A 218 -5.89 12.81 1.13
CA TYR A 218 -4.87 13.14 0.15
C TYR A 218 -4.44 11.90 -0.60
N PHE A 219 -4.36 12.06 -1.91
CA PHE A 219 -3.84 11.06 -2.83
C PHE A 219 -2.74 11.74 -3.65
N PRO A 220 -1.55 11.15 -3.76
CA PRO A 220 -0.58 11.62 -4.76
C PRO A 220 -1.13 11.37 -6.16
N SER A 221 -0.66 12.09 -7.17
CA SER A 221 -0.85 11.73 -8.57
C SER A 221 -0.33 10.31 -8.84
N PRO A 222 -0.79 9.62 -9.90
CA PRO A 222 -0.33 8.28 -10.21
C PRO A 222 1.20 8.16 -10.30
N ALA A 223 1.87 9.15 -10.90
CA ALA A 223 3.33 9.19 -11.02
C ALA A 223 4.06 9.27 -9.67
N LEU A 224 3.44 9.90 -8.66
CA LEU A 224 3.98 9.99 -7.30
C LEU A 224 3.53 8.85 -6.39
N SER A 225 2.46 8.15 -6.75
CA SER A 225 1.91 7.03 -5.99
C SER A 225 2.70 5.74 -6.18
N THR A 226 3.21 5.49 -7.38
CA THR A 226 4.14 4.38 -7.69
C THR A 226 5.55 4.70 -7.24
N ASP A 227 6.42 3.69 -7.14
CA ASP A 227 7.82 3.84 -6.73
C ASP A 227 8.57 4.87 -7.60
N ASN A 228 9.07 5.93 -6.97
CA ASN A 228 9.80 7.00 -7.63
C ASN A 228 10.86 7.62 -6.70
N ALA A 229 11.85 8.32 -7.25
CA ALA A 229 12.90 8.95 -6.44
C ALA A 229 12.43 10.23 -5.73
N ALA A 230 11.36 10.90 -6.21
CA ALA A 230 10.88 12.14 -5.62
C ALA A 230 10.32 11.90 -4.21
N MET A 231 9.59 10.80 -3.99
CA MET A 231 9.07 10.44 -2.67
C MET A 231 10.20 10.16 -1.66
N ILE A 232 11.31 9.58 -2.13
CA ILE A 232 12.52 9.35 -1.33
C ILE A 232 13.21 10.67 -1.01
N ALA A 233 13.28 11.59 -1.96
CA ALA A 233 13.84 12.93 -1.74
C ALA A 233 12.99 13.76 -0.76
N ALA A 234 11.65 13.67 -0.82
CA ALA A 234 10.77 14.37 0.12
C ALA A 234 10.95 13.88 1.56
N ALA A 235 10.94 12.57 1.78
CA ALA A 235 11.25 11.99 3.09
C ALA A 235 12.69 12.33 3.52
N GLY A 236 13.66 12.23 2.61
CA GLY A 236 15.06 12.57 2.88
C GLY A 236 15.26 14.03 3.26
N TYR A 237 14.48 14.95 2.69
CA TYR A 237 14.50 16.37 3.05
C TYR A 237 14.03 16.61 4.48
N PHE A 238 13.00 15.87 4.94
CA PHE A 238 12.57 15.90 6.34
C PHE A 238 13.71 15.49 7.28
N HIS A 239 14.35 14.34 7.05
CA HIS A 239 15.48 13.88 7.87
C HIS A 239 16.66 14.85 7.83
N PHE A 240 16.99 15.37 6.65
CA PHE A 240 18.06 16.37 6.48
C PHE A 240 17.79 17.64 7.28
N ARG A 241 16.55 18.15 7.27
CA ARG A 241 16.13 19.33 8.05
C ARG A 241 16.24 19.09 9.55
N ASN A 242 16.08 17.85 10.00
CA ASN A 242 16.24 17.45 11.40
C ASN A 242 17.71 17.16 11.78
N GLY A 243 18.66 17.37 10.85
CA GLY A 243 20.09 17.17 11.09
C GLY A 243 20.53 15.70 11.05
N GLU A 244 19.65 14.79 10.64
CA GLU A 244 19.99 13.37 10.52
C GLU A 244 20.93 13.14 9.34
N LYS A 245 21.81 12.15 9.47
CA LYS A 245 22.77 11.73 8.44
C LYS A 245 22.97 10.22 8.53
N ALA A 246 23.11 9.57 7.38
CA ALA A 246 23.51 8.19 7.33
C ALA A 246 24.95 8.03 7.83
N ALA A 247 25.16 7.06 8.71
CA ALA A 247 26.50 6.66 9.12
C ALA A 247 27.29 6.08 7.93
N PRO A 248 28.62 6.20 7.89
CA PRO A 248 29.45 5.60 6.84
C PRO A 248 29.19 4.10 6.64
N GLU A 249 28.85 3.39 7.71
CA GLU A 249 28.60 1.95 7.76
C GLU A 249 27.18 1.56 7.29
N MET A 250 26.29 2.53 7.06
CA MET A 250 24.90 2.28 6.67
C MET A 250 24.83 1.32 5.46
N THR A 251 23.98 0.30 5.53
CA THR A 251 23.80 -0.65 4.43
C THR A 251 22.33 -0.90 4.15
N ALA A 252 22.04 -1.56 3.03
CA ALA A 252 20.69 -1.94 2.67
C ALA A 252 20.14 -2.96 3.68
N ASP A 253 18.93 -2.71 4.19
CA ASP A 253 18.18 -3.64 5.03
C ASP A 253 16.87 -4.05 4.33
N VAL A 254 16.79 -5.33 3.96
CA VAL A 254 15.65 -5.94 3.29
C VAL A 254 14.39 -5.92 4.14
N SER A 255 14.55 -5.99 5.46
CA SER A 255 13.50 -6.14 6.45
C SER A 255 13.18 -4.86 7.21
N MET A 256 13.82 -3.74 6.82
CA MET A 256 13.72 -2.46 7.50
C MET A 256 12.25 -2.06 7.69
N ARG A 257 11.82 -2.08 8.94
CA ARG A 257 10.47 -1.63 9.33
C ARG A 257 10.48 -0.11 9.46
N LEU A 258 9.34 0.51 9.19
CA LEU A 258 9.16 1.90 9.57
C LEU A 258 9.10 1.94 11.10
N GLN A 259 9.96 2.74 11.73
CA GLN A 259 10.14 2.74 13.18
C GLN A 259 8.81 3.06 13.87
N ASN A 260 8.37 2.18 14.75
CA ASN A 260 7.18 2.41 15.56
C ASN A 260 7.59 3.23 16.79
N TYR A 261 7.04 4.43 16.99
CA TYR A 261 7.48 5.30 18.08
C TYR A 261 7.24 4.71 19.48
N GLU A 262 6.31 3.76 19.63
CA GLU A 262 6.06 3.06 20.89
C GLU A 262 7.11 1.98 21.20
N ASN A 263 7.83 1.48 20.20
CA ASN A 263 8.83 0.44 20.35
C ASN A 263 10.20 0.96 19.91
N ASN A 264 11.09 1.21 20.87
CA ASN A 264 12.51 1.31 20.54
C ASN A 264 12.97 -0.06 20.04
N ASP A 265 13.45 -0.14 18.78
CA ASP A 265 13.92 -1.38 18.14
C ASP A 265 15.02 -2.12 18.94
N GLY A 266 15.62 -1.47 19.95
CA GLY A 266 16.50 -2.11 20.93
C GLY A 266 15.86 -3.26 21.72
N GLU A 267 14.56 -3.22 22.00
CA GLU A 267 13.85 -4.32 22.71
C GLU A 267 13.41 -5.46 21.78
N LEU A 268 13.29 -5.21 20.47
CA LEU A 268 12.91 -6.23 19.50
C LEU A 268 14.11 -7.04 18.99
N LYS A 269 15.31 -6.43 18.96
CA LYS A 269 16.56 -7.14 18.65
C LYS A 269 17.04 -8.06 19.78
N SER A 270 16.64 -7.81 21.03
CA SER A 270 16.97 -8.70 22.17
C SER A 270 16.05 -9.92 22.31
N ARG A 271 15.01 -10.01 21.47
CA ARG A 271 14.03 -11.11 21.46
C ARG A 271 14.13 -12.03 20.23
N ARG A 272 15.25 -12.00 19.51
CA ARG A 272 15.58 -12.94 18.43
C ARG A 272 16.82 -13.74 18.77
#